data_AF-I6P559-F1
#
_entry.id   AF-I6P559-F1
#
_cell.length_a   1.000
_cell.length_b   1.000
_cell.length_c   1.000
_cell.angle_alpha   90.00
_cell.angle_beta   90.00
_cell.angle_gamma   90.00
#
_symmetry.space_group_name_H-M   'P 1'
#
loop_
_entity.id
_entity.type
_entity.pdbx_description
1 polymer ?
#
loop_
_entity_poly.entity_id
_entity_poly.type
_entity_poly.pdbx_seq_one_letter_code
_entity_poly.pdbx_strand_id
1 'polypeptide(L)'
;MAAGLSGAAMTGFVAKNPLLAAAARRRALPPLAGRALPFSPLTTARAPRRRGLGTVTCFVPQDTEHPAAAPAPVAPVPETALDEEARAAAARRVAERKARKRSERRTYLVAAVMSSLGVTSMAVAAVYYRISWQMEGGAVPVSEMFGTFALSVGAAVGMEFWARWAHRALWHASLWHMHESHHRPREGPFELNDVFAIVNAVPAISLLAYGFFHRGLVPGLCFGAGLGITLFGMAYMFVHDGLVHRRFPVGPIANVPYFRRVAAAHKIHHMDKFEGVPYGLFLGPKELEEVGGLDKLEKELARIGRTI
;
A
#
# COMPACT_ATOMS: atom_id res chain seq x y z
N MET A 1 73.39 43.65 -6.42
CA MET A 1 72.80 44.93 -6.85
C MET A 1 71.32 44.65 -7.15
N ALA A 2 70.42 45.01 -6.21
CA ALA A 2 69.59 46.23 -6.24
C ALA A 2 68.50 46.15 -7.34
N ALA A 3 67.24 45.88 -6.98
CA ALA A 3 66.15 46.85 -6.73
C ALA A 3 65.55 47.41 -8.06
N GLY A 4 64.25 47.66 -8.27
CA GLY A 4 63.01 47.68 -7.48
C GLY A 4 61.80 47.58 -8.46
N LEU A 5 60.61 47.17 -8.03
CA LEU A 5 59.49 47.98 -7.50
C LEU A 5 58.99 49.14 -8.37
N SER A 6 57.79 48.99 -8.94
CA SER A 6 56.65 49.96 -8.91
C SER A 6 55.46 49.32 -9.68
N GLY A 7 54.18 49.31 -9.28
CA GLY A 7 53.45 50.08 -8.30
C GLY A 7 52.33 50.90 -8.98
N ALA A 8 51.08 50.40 -9.06
CA ALA A 8 49.79 51.13 -9.19
C ALA A 8 48.69 50.20 -9.80
N ALA A 9 47.39 50.36 -9.59
CA ALA A 9 46.54 50.84 -8.51
C ALA A 9 45.10 50.39 -8.86
N MET A 10 44.40 49.90 -7.85
CA MET A 10 42.97 49.62 -7.71
C MET A 10 42.00 50.38 -8.64
N THR A 11 41.03 49.67 -9.25
CA THR A 11 39.60 50.06 -9.21
C THR A 11 38.72 48.81 -9.27
N GLY A 12 37.82 48.69 -8.30
CA GLY A 12 36.87 47.59 -8.20
C GLY A 12 35.70 47.74 -9.18
N PHE A 13 35.12 46.61 -9.58
CA PHE A 13 33.79 46.58 -10.17
C PHE A 13 32.92 45.58 -9.42
N VAL A 14 32.10 46.15 -8.52
CA VAL A 14 30.95 45.52 -7.91
C VAL A 14 29.84 45.52 -8.97
N ALA A 15 29.53 44.36 -9.55
CA ALA A 15 28.32 44.19 -10.36
C ALA A 15 27.13 43.94 -9.42
N LYS A 16 26.41 45.00 -9.09
CA LYS A 16 25.08 44.96 -8.47
C LYS A 16 24.07 44.49 -9.52
N ASN A 17 23.39 43.37 -9.27
CA ASN A 17 22.19 42.97 -10.02
C ASN A 17 21.06 43.98 -9.73
N PRO A 18 20.51 44.68 -10.73
CA PRO A 18 19.33 45.50 -10.56
C PRO A 18 18.07 44.74 -11.03
N LEU A 19 16.93 45.06 -10.39
CA LEU A 19 15.57 44.83 -10.86
C LEU A 19 14.84 43.54 -10.42
N LEU A 20 14.68 43.42 -9.10
CA LEU A 20 13.35 43.24 -8.51
C LEU A 20 12.67 44.62 -8.44
N ALA A 21 11.80 44.95 -9.40
CA ALA A 21 10.73 45.97 -9.27
C ALA A 21 9.93 46.10 -10.59
N ALA A 22 8.79 45.40 -10.69
CA ALA A 22 7.67 45.81 -11.54
C ALA A 22 6.40 45.03 -11.16
N ALA A 23 5.79 45.44 -10.04
CA ALA A 23 4.38 45.18 -9.79
C ALA A 23 3.52 46.22 -10.52
N ALA A 24 2.28 45.82 -10.81
CA ALA A 24 1.16 46.62 -11.33
C ALA A 24 1.11 46.86 -12.85
N ARG A 25 0.29 46.04 -13.53
CA ARG A 25 -0.71 46.53 -14.49
C ARG A 25 -1.89 45.56 -14.57
N ARG A 26 -3.03 46.04 -14.08
CA ARG A 26 -4.35 45.41 -14.19
C ARG A 26 -4.76 45.35 -15.67
N ARG A 27 -5.30 44.22 -16.12
CA ARG A 27 -6.11 44.16 -17.34
C ARG A 27 -7.43 43.48 -16.98
N ALA A 28 -8.48 44.30 -16.92
CA ALA A 28 -9.86 43.86 -16.80
C ALA A 28 -10.34 43.36 -18.18
N LEU A 29 -11.10 42.27 -18.19
CA LEU A 29 -11.96 41.87 -19.31
C LEU A 29 -13.37 41.52 -18.76
N PRO A 30 -14.42 41.66 -19.60
CA PRO A 30 -15.78 42.02 -19.19
C PRO A 30 -16.66 40.81 -18.82
N PRO A 31 -17.88 41.03 -18.27
CA PRO A 31 -18.74 39.94 -17.83
C PRO A 31 -19.56 39.38 -19.00
N LEU A 32 -19.74 38.06 -19.05
CA LEU A 32 -20.72 37.41 -19.91
C LEU A 32 -21.71 36.62 -19.06
N ALA A 33 -22.98 36.93 -19.31
CA ALA A 33 -24.15 36.41 -18.64
C ALA A 33 -24.49 34.97 -19.05
N GLY A 34 -25.08 34.27 -18.09
CA GLY A 34 -26.00 33.13 -18.16
C GLY A 34 -26.14 32.32 -19.45
N ARG A 35 -25.82 31.03 -19.35
CA ARG A 35 -26.69 29.95 -19.85
C ARG A 35 -26.43 28.66 -19.06
N ALA A 36 -27.52 28.10 -18.53
CA ALA A 36 -27.55 26.85 -17.77
C ALA A 36 -27.46 25.62 -18.69
N LEU A 37 -27.08 24.48 -18.08
CA LEU A 37 -27.36 23.05 -18.36
C LEU A 37 -26.08 22.18 -18.17
N PRO A 38 -26.19 20.86 -17.96
CA PRO A 38 -26.76 20.15 -16.80
C PRO A 38 -25.72 19.16 -16.19
N PHE A 39 -26.08 18.44 -15.13
CA PHE A 39 -25.32 17.37 -14.43
C PHE A 39 -24.30 17.79 -13.37
N SER A 40 -24.80 17.99 -12.14
CA SER A 40 -24.04 17.76 -10.90
C SER A 40 -24.27 16.33 -10.39
N PRO A 41 -23.24 15.62 -9.91
CA PRO A 41 -23.42 14.36 -9.20
C PRO A 41 -23.90 14.60 -7.76
N LEU A 42 -24.74 13.70 -7.30
CA LEU A 42 -25.45 13.68 -6.02
C LEU A 42 -24.54 13.90 -4.80
N THR A 43 -24.79 14.98 -4.06
CA THR A 43 -24.42 15.11 -2.64
C THR A 43 -25.67 14.86 -1.79
N THR A 44 -25.74 13.69 -1.15
CA THR A 44 -26.75 13.41 -0.12
C THR A 44 -26.39 14.16 1.16
N ALA A 45 -26.80 15.41 1.26
CA ALA A 45 -26.76 16.17 2.52
C ALA A 45 -27.89 15.68 3.44
N ARG A 46 -27.53 14.99 4.52
CA ARG A 46 -28.46 14.58 5.57
C ARG A 46 -28.75 15.80 6.46
N ALA A 47 -30.01 16.25 6.46
CA ALA A 47 -30.48 17.37 7.26
C ALA A 47 -30.25 17.16 8.78
N PRO A 48 -29.99 18.22 9.56
CA PRO A 48 -29.91 18.11 11.01
C PRO A 48 -31.31 17.89 11.59
N ARG A 49 -31.52 16.73 12.23
CA ARG A 49 -32.73 16.46 13.03
C ARG A 49 -32.76 17.41 14.22
N ARG A 50 -33.72 18.35 14.24
CA ARG A 50 -34.09 19.12 15.43
C ARG A 50 -34.43 18.14 16.57
N ARG A 51 -33.63 18.14 17.65
CA ARG A 51 -34.05 17.56 18.93
C ARG A 51 -35.15 18.45 19.50
N GLY A 52 -36.38 17.95 19.54
CA GLY A 52 -37.43 18.55 20.34
C GLY A 52 -37.03 18.51 21.82
N LEU A 53 -37.18 19.62 22.53
CA LEU A 53 -37.17 19.64 23.99
C LEU A 53 -38.39 18.86 24.47
N GLY A 54 -38.20 17.59 24.82
CA GLY A 54 -39.15 16.83 25.61
C GLY A 54 -38.96 17.23 27.06
N THR A 55 -39.96 17.91 27.63
CA THR A 55 -40.07 18.11 29.08
C THR A 55 -40.17 16.72 29.73
N VAL A 56 -39.18 16.35 30.54
CA VAL A 56 -39.26 15.16 31.39
C VAL A 56 -40.01 15.56 32.65
N THR A 57 -41.28 15.20 32.75
CA THR A 57 -42.06 15.33 33.98
C THR A 57 -41.70 14.16 34.88
N CYS A 58 -40.95 14.40 35.96
CA CYS A 58 -40.73 13.41 37.00
C CYS A 58 -42.03 13.24 37.80
N PHE A 59 -42.74 12.13 37.58
CA PHE A 59 -43.85 11.74 38.44
C PHE A 59 -43.27 10.97 39.63
N VAL A 60 -43.30 11.57 40.82
CA VAL A 60 -43.02 10.88 42.09
C VAL A 60 -44.33 10.22 42.51
N PRO A 61 -44.43 8.88 42.55
CA PRO A 61 -45.60 8.22 43.11
C PRO A 61 -45.68 8.58 44.59
N GLN A 62 -46.79 9.17 45.03
CA GLN A 62 -47.13 9.19 46.45
C GLN A 62 -47.59 7.79 46.82
N ASP A 63 -46.88 7.17 47.76
CA ASP A 63 -47.24 5.90 48.36
C ASP A 63 -48.62 6.03 49.00
N THR A 64 -49.63 5.42 48.37
CA THR A 64 -50.90 5.14 49.02
C THR A 64 -50.82 3.71 49.53
N GLU A 65 -50.70 3.58 50.85
CA GLU A 65 -50.73 2.28 51.53
C GLU A 65 -52.07 1.60 51.28
N HIS A 66 -52.07 0.61 50.39
CA HIS A 66 -53.06 -0.47 50.35
C HIS A 66 -52.31 -1.81 50.24
N PRO A 67 -52.66 -2.82 51.05
CA PRO A 67 -51.93 -4.07 51.12
C PRO A 67 -52.24 -4.91 49.87
N ALA A 68 -51.38 -4.82 48.86
CA ALA A 68 -51.44 -5.69 47.68
C ALA A 68 -50.65 -6.98 47.93
N ALA A 69 -51.27 -8.09 47.56
CA ALA A 69 -50.80 -9.46 47.75
C ALA A 69 -49.36 -9.71 47.30
N ALA A 70 -48.67 -10.60 48.02
CA ALA A 70 -47.29 -11.01 47.77
C ALA A 70 -47.10 -11.46 46.30
N PRO A 71 -46.07 -10.96 45.59
CA PRO A 71 -45.72 -11.47 44.28
C PRO A 71 -45.24 -12.92 44.40
N ALA A 72 -45.75 -13.80 43.54
CA ALA A 72 -45.31 -15.18 43.44
C ALA A 72 -43.77 -15.25 43.21
N PRO A 73 -43.07 -16.24 43.77
CA PRO A 73 -41.62 -16.32 43.64
C PRO A 73 -41.26 -16.53 42.17
N VAL A 74 -40.66 -15.52 41.56
CA VAL A 74 -39.96 -15.68 40.28
C VAL A 74 -38.80 -16.62 40.57
N ALA A 75 -38.88 -17.84 40.06
CA ALA A 75 -37.80 -18.81 40.19
C ALA A 75 -36.50 -18.15 39.69
N PRO A 76 -35.42 -18.16 40.49
CA PRO A 76 -34.16 -17.57 40.06
C PRO A 76 -33.69 -18.33 38.83
N VAL A 77 -33.59 -17.65 37.69
CA VAL A 77 -32.87 -18.19 36.54
C VAL A 77 -31.44 -18.44 37.02
N PRO A 78 -30.96 -19.69 37.01
CA PRO A 78 -29.64 -19.99 37.57
C PRO A 78 -28.60 -19.19 36.77
N GLU A 79 -27.79 -18.37 37.46
CA GLU A 79 -26.75 -17.50 36.88
C GLU A 79 -25.84 -18.26 35.90
N THR A 80 -25.66 -19.57 36.13
CA THR A 80 -24.92 -20.48 35.26
C THR A 80 -25.48 -20.59 33.85
N ALA A 81 -26.79 -20.48 33.65
CA ALA A 81 -27.43 -20.56 32.35
C ALA A 81 -27.20 -19.30 31.50
N LEU A 82 -27.19 -18.11 32.13
CA LEU A 82 -26.86 -16.84 31.47
C LEU A 82 -25.39 -16.79 31.07
N ASP A 83 -24.50 -17.31 31.93
CA ASP A 83 -23.07 -17.43 31.63
C ASP A 83 -22.79 -18.41 30.49
N GLU A 84 -23.51 -19.53 30.43
CA GLU A 84 -23.39 -20.51 29.36
C GLU A 84 -23.91 -19.96 28.03
N GLU A 85 -25.02 -19.23 28.04
CA GLU A 85 -25.55 -18.55 26.85
C GLU A 85 -24.60 -17.44 26.35
N ALA A 86 -24.00 -16.67 27.26
CA ALA A 86 -23.00 -15.65 26.93
C ALA A 86 -21.73 -16.27 26.31
N ARG A 87 -21.25 -17.40 26.85
CA ARG A 87 -20.12 -18.17 26.30
C ARG A 87 -20.46 -18.74 24.92
N ALA A 88 -21.66 -19.29 24.75
CA ALA A 88 -22.14 -19.79 23.46
C ALA A 88 -22.27 -18.65 22.43
N ALA A 89 -22.78 -17.49 22.81
CA ALA A 89 -22.83 -16.30 21.96
C ALA A 89 -21.43 -15.79 21.58
N ALA A 90 -20.47 -15.78 22.51
CA ALA A 90 -19.08 -15.44 22.24
C ALA A 90 -18.44 -16.45 21.27
N ALA A 91 -18.64 -17.75 21.47
CA ALA A 91 -18.16 -18.81 20.60
C ALA A 91 -18.75 -18.68 19.18
N ARG A 92 -20.05 -18.42 19.04
CA ARG A 92 -20.72 -18.14 17.77
C ARG A 92 -20.09 -16.93 17.06
N ARG A 93 -19.91 -15.80 17.75
CA ARG A 93 -19.25 -14.61 17.20
C ARG A 93 -17.82 -14.89 16.73
N VAL A 94 -17.05 -15.70 17.47
CA VAL A 94 -15.70 -16.10 17.08
C VAL A 94 -15.73 -17.01 15.84
N ALA A 95 -16.66 -17.97 15.79
CA ALA A 95 -16.84 -18.88 14.66
C ALA A 95 -17.24 -18.12 13.39
N GLU A 96 -18.20 -17.20 13.48
CA GLU A 96 -18.62 -16.31 12.38
C GLU A 96 -17.46 -15.45 11.87
N ARG A 97 -16.69 -14.82 12.79
CA ARG A 97 -15.50 -14.05 12.43
C ARG A 97 -14.47 -14.92 11.72
N LYS A 98 -14.25 -16.16 12.18
CA LYS A 98 -13.32 -17.11 11.56
C LYS A 98 -13.81 -17.58 10.17
N ALA A 99 -15.12 -17.84 10.03
CA ALA A 99 -15.74 -18.21 8.77
C ALA A 99 -15.63 -17.07 7.73
N ARG A 100 -15.93 -15.83 8.15
CA ARG A 100 -15.78 -14.64 7.31
C ARG A 100 -14.34 -14.42 6.85
N LYS A 101 -13.36 -14.52 7.77
CA LYS A 101 -11.94 -14.44 7.40
C LYS A 101 -11.53 -15.54 6.41
N ARG A 102 -12.09 -16.75 6.55
CA ARG A 102 -11.83 -17.86 5.62
C ARG A 102 -12.43 -17.60 4.24
N SER A 103 -13.66 -17.08 4.15
CA SER A 103 -14.28 -16.73 2.86
C SER A 103 -13.52 -15.59 2.19
N GLU A 104 -13.17 -14.53 2.93
CA GLU A 104 -12.34 -13.43 2.42
C GLU A 104 -11.03 -13.96 1.82
N ARG A 105 -10.28 -14.78 2.58
CA ARG A 105 -9.01 -15.38 2.11
C ARG A 105 -9.17 -16.21 0.84
N ARG A 106 -10.29 -16.92 0.68
CA ARG A 106 -10.58 -17.68 -0.55
C ARG A 106 -10.86 -16.75 -1.72
N THR A 107 -11.65 -15.70 -1.51
CA THR A 107 -11.91 -14.69 -2.54
C THR A 107 -10.61 -14.04 -2.99
N TYR A 108 -9.72 -13.67 -2.06
CA TYR A 108 -8.39 -13.14 -2.40
C TYR A 108 -7.53 -14.13 -3.15
N LEU A 109 -7.52 -15.40 -2.74
CA LEU A 109 -6.77 -16.42 -3.44
C LEU A 109 -7.23 -16.53 -4.89
N VAL A 110 -8.54 -16.62 -5.11
CA VAL A 110 -9.11 -16.70 -6.47
C VAL A 110 -8.76 -15.44 -7.26
N ALA A 111 -8.93 -14.25 -6.68
CA ALA A 111 -8.58 -13.00 -7.33
C ALA A 111 -7.09 -12.93 -7.70
N ALA A 112 -6.19 -13.29 -6.78
CA ALA A 112 -4.75 -13.31 -7.00
C ALA A 112 -4.33 -14.33 -8.06
N VAL A 113 -4.92 -15.52 -8.07
CA VAL A 113 -4.64 -16.55 -9.08
C VAL A 113 -5.15 -16.10 -10.46
N MET A 114 -6.40 -15.65 -10.54
CA MET A 114 -6.99 -15.21 -11.82
C MET A 114 -6.27 -13.99 -12.39
N SER A 115 -5.95 -13.00 -11.56
CA SER A 115 -5.19 -11.82 -11.99
C SER A 115 -3.77 -12.20 -12.45
N SER A 116 -3.08 -13.08 -11.71
CA SER A 116 -1.73 -13.53 -12.08
C SER A 116 -1.75 -14.32 -13.38
N LEU A 117 -2.72 -15.22 -13.57
CA LEU A 117 -2.90 -15.95 -14.82
C LEU A 117 -3.19 -15.00 -15.99
N GLY A 118 -4.07 -14.02 -15.79
CA GLY A 118 -4.40 -13.01 -16.81
C GLY A 118 -3.20 -12.15 -17.19
N VAL A 119 -2.50 -11.58 -16.19
CA VAL A 119 -1.31 -10.74 -16.39
C VAL A 119 -0.18 -11.55 -17.03
N THR A 120 0.07 -12.78 -16.56
CA THR A 120 1.11 -13.64 -17.13
C THR A 120 0.79 -14.03 -18.56
N SER A 121 -0.46 -14.42 -18.86
CA SER A 121 -0.88 -14.76 -20.22
C SER A 121 -0.75 -13.56 -21.16
N MET A 122 -1.17 -12.38 -20.71
CA MET A 122 -1.03 -11.13 -21.47
C MET A 122 0.44 -10.76 -21.68
N ALA A 123 1.30 -10.92 -20.67
CA ALA A 123 2.73 -10.66 -20.78
C ALA A 123 3.41 -11.63 -21.76
N VAL A 124 3.09 -12.93 -21.69
CA VAL A 124 3.59 -13.94 -22.63
C VAL A 124 3.15 -13.63 -24.05
N ALA A 125 1.86 -13.31 -24.26
CA ALA A 125 1.36 -12.91 -25.56
C ALA A 125 2.05 -11.63 -26.07
N ALA A 126 2.21 -10.61 -25.22
CA ALA A 126 2.87 -9.36 -25.59
C ALA A 126 4.34 -9.57 -25.97
N VAL A 127 5.07 -10.40 -25.22
CA VAL A 127 6.46 -10.79 -25.54
C VAL A 127 6.50 -11.54 -26.87
N TYR A 128 5.60 -12.52 -27.07
CA TYR A 128 5.53 -13.29 -28.31
C TYR A 128 5.27 -12.38 -29.53
N TYR A 129 4.23 -11.55 -29.47
CA TYR A 129 3.90 -10.64 -30.57
C TYR A 129 4.99 -9.61 -30.81
N ARG A 130 5.63 -9.11 -29.75
CA ARG A 130 6.79 -8.20 -29.90
C ARG A 130 7.93 -8.88 -30.65
N ILE A 131 8.32 -10.10 -30.25
CA ILE A 131 9.40 -10.84 -30.90
C ILE A 131 9.03 -11.17 -32.35
N SER A 132 7.80 -11.63 -32.59
CA SER A 132 7.29 -11.88 -33.94
C SER A 132 7.40 -10.62 -34.82
N TRP A 133 6.97 -9.48 -34.29
CA TRP A 133 7.03 -8.19 -35.00
C TRP A 133 8.45 -7.68 -35.21
N GLN A 134 9.39 -8.02 -34.32
CA GLN A 134 10.82 -7.73 -34.47
C GLN A 134 11.47 -8.58 -35.57
N MET A 135 11.00 -9.81 -35.77
CA MET A 135 11.60 -10.76 -36.72
C MET A 135 11.13 -10.57 -38.18
N GLU A 136 10.05 -9.82 -38.42
CA GLU A 136 9.56 -9.50 -39.78
C GLU A 136 10.61 -8.80 -40.67
N GLY A 137 11.62 -8.14 -40.08
CA GLY A 137 12.67 -7.43 -40.80
C GLY A 137 13.83 -8.30 -41.30
N GLY A 138 13.76 -9.63 -41.16
CA GLY A 138 14.76 -10.59 -41.65
C GLY A 138 16.07 -10.67 -40.85
N ALA A 139 16.46 -9.60 -40.15
CA ALA A 139 17.59 -9.59 -39.21
C ALA A 139 17.09 -9.67 -37.75
N VAL A 140 17.70 -10.53 -36.94
CA VAL A 140 17.39 -10.65 -35.51
C VAL A 140 18.01 -9.45 -34.77
N PRO A 141 17.21 -8.58 -34.09
CA PRO A 141 17.73 -7.42 -33.39
C PRO A 141 18.32 -7.82 -32.02
N VAL A 142 19.49 -8.46 -32.03
CA VAL A 142 20.15 -9.04 -30.85
C VAL A 142 20.31 -8.02 -29.72
N SER A 143 20.70 -6.79 -30.03
CA SER A 143 20.89 -5.71 -29.05
C SER A 143 19.58 -5.33 -28.35
N GLU A 144 18.48 -5.25 -29.08
CA GLU A 144 17.16 -4.95 -28.53
C GLU A 144 16.67 -6.11 -27.65
N MET A 145 16.79 -7.36 -28.11
CA MET A 145 16.37 -8.54 -27.35
C MET A 145 17.16 -8.68 -26.05
N PHE A 146 18.48 -8.57 -26.15
CA PHE A 146 19.36 -8.61 -24.98
C PHE A 146 19.08 -7.46 -24.02
N GLY A 147 18.95 -6.23 -24.53
CA GLY A 147 18.62 -5.06 -23.73
C GLY A 147 17.27 -5.19 -23.01
N THR A 148 16.25 -5.69 -23.72
CA THR A 148 14.91 -5.96 -23.16
C THR A 148 15.01 -6.96 -22.01
N PHE A 149 15.70 -8.08 -22.21
CA PHE A 149 15.88 -9.11 -21.18
C PHE A 149 16.67 -8.57 -19.97
N ALA A 150 17.83 -7.96 -20.22
CA ALA A 150 18.70 -7.42 -19.19
C ALA A 150 17.97 -6.36 -18.35
N LEU A 151 17.21 -5.46 -19.00
CA LEU A 151 16.47 -4.43 -18.29
C LEU A 151 15.23 -4.98 -17.58
N SER A 152 14.62 -6.07 -18.05
CA SER A 152 13.57 -6.77 -17.30
C SER A 152 14.10 -7.37 -16.00
N VAL A 153 15.23 -8.08 -16.05
CA VAL A 153 15.87 -8.64 -14.85
C VAL A 153 16.35 -7.52 -13.93
N GLY A 154 17.03 -6.52 -14.50
CA GLY A 154 17.54 -5.37 -13.79
C GLY A 154 16.46 -4.55 -13.10
N ALA A 155 15.32 -4.30 -13.76
CA ALA A 155 14.19 -3.60 -13.16
C ALA A 155 13.50 -4.44 -12.08
N ALA A 156 13.36 -5.75 -12.26
CA ALA A 156 12.78 -6.61 -11.22
C ALA A 156 13.62 -6.58 -9.92
N VAL A 157 14.94 -6.61 -10.04
CA VAL A 157 15.86 -6.47 -8.89
C VAL A 157 15.89 -5.03 -8.36
N GLY A 158 15.97 -4.05 -9.25
CA GLY A 158 16.01 -2.62 -8.93
C GLY A 158 14.78 -2.14 -8.16
N MET A 159 13.62 -2.74 -8.43
CA MET A 159 12.38 -2.45 -7.71
C MET A 159 12.45 -2.76 -6.21
N GLU A 160 13.27 -3.73 -5.76
CA GLU A 160 13.48 -3.95 -4.32
C GLU A 160 14.18 -2.74 -3.68
N PHE A 161 15.20 -2.19 -4.35
CA PHE A 161 15.92 -1.01 -3.86
C PHE A 161 15.03 0.24 -3.89
N TRP A 162 14.27 0.42 -4.98
CA TRP A 162 13.30 1.50 -5.09
C TRP A 162 12.21 1.40 -4.02
N ALA A 163 11.61 0.22 -3.83
CA ALA A 163 10.57 0.00 -2.84
C ALA A 163 11.11 0.22 -1.42
N ARG A 164 12.30 -0.29 -1.10
CA ARG A 164 12.98 -0.03 0.18
C ARG A 164 13.17 1.46 0.43
N TRP A 165 13.69 2.19 -0.55
CA TRP A 165 13.88 3.63 -0.43
C TRP A 165 12.55 4.36 -0.27
N ALA A 166 11.56 4.08 -1.13
CA ALA A 166 10.24 4.72 -1.08
C ALA A 166 9.51 4.40 0.24
N HIS A 167 9.63 3.19 0.74
CA HIS A 167 9.06 2.77 2.00
C HIS A 167 9.61 3.61 3.15
N ARG A 168 10.93 3.76 3.23
CA ARG A 168 11.57 4.59 4.26
C ARG A 168 11.32 6.09 4.07
N ALA A 169 11.58 6.61 2.87
CA ALA A 169 11.66 8.04 2.61
C ALA A 169 10.31 8.70 2.28
N LEU A 170 9.33 7.93 1.81
CA LEU A 170 8.00 8.43 1.44
C LEU A 170 6.93 7.86 2.36
N TRP A 171 6.82 6.53 2.47
CA TRP A 171 5.70 5.88 3.18
C TRP A 171 5.79 6.03 4.70
N HIS A 172 6.99 6.01 5.28
CA HIS A 172 7.22 6.33 6.71
C HIS A 172 7.44 7.82 6.99
N ALA A 173 7.25 8.68 5.98
CA ALA A 173 7.38 10.12 6.11
C ALA A 173 6.11 10.84 5.64
N SER A 174 6.14 11.46 4.46
CA SER A 174 5.04 12.28 3.94
C SER A 174 3.76 11.50 3.62
N LEU A 175 3.87 10.20 3.34
CA LEU A 175 2.74 9.33 2.96
C LEU A 175 2.31 8.38 4.08
N TRP A 176 2.71 8.65 5.33
CA TRP A 176 2.34 7.82 6.49
C TRP A 176 0.84 7.65 6.66
N HIS A 177 0.04 8.69 6.43
CA HIS A 177 -1.42 8.59 6.53
C HIS A 177 -2.04 7.52 5.61
N MET A 178 -1.39 7.18 4.49
CA MET A 178 -1.80 6.07 3.63
C MET A 178 -1.25 4.73 4.13
N HIS A 179 0.03 4.73 4.53
CA HIS A 179 0.74 3.53 4.97
C HIS A 179 0.34 3.05 6.38
N GLU A 180 -0.19 3.91 7.23
CA GLU A 180 -0.60 3.58 8.60
C GLU A 180 -1.66 2.46 8.62
N SER A 181 -2.54 2.44 7.62
CA SER A 181 -3.53 1.37 7.45
C SER A 181 -2.90 -0.02 7.37
N HIS A 182 -1.66 -0.09 6.87
CA HIS A 182 -0.85 -1.30 6.75
C HIS A 182 -0.25 -1.79 8.07
N HIS A 183 0.03 -0.86 8.99
CA HIS A 183 0.60 -1.14 10.31
C HIS A 183 -0.45 -1.54 11.33
N ARG A 184 -1.71 -1.20 11.08
CA ARG A 184 -2.84 -1.51 11.96
C ARG A 184 -3.49 -2.84 11.56
N PRO A 185 -4.20 -3.51 12.49
CA PRO A 185 -5.00 -4.68 12.13
C PRO A 185 -6.04 -4.31 11.07
N ARG A 186 -6.00 -5.01 9.93
CA ARG A 186 -6.88 -4.77 8.80
C ARG A 186 -8.38 -4.84 9.15
N GLU A 187 -9.13 -3.87 8.66
CA GLU A 187 -10.60 -3.84 8.70
C GLU A 187 -11.18 -3.92 7.28
N GLY A 188 -11.75 -5.08 6.93
CA GLY A 188 -12.39 -5.26 5.63
C GLY A 188 -11.42 -5.60 4.49
N PRO A 189 -11.87 -5.51 3.23
CA PRO A 189 -11.14 -6.05 2.10
C PRO A 189 -9.94 -5.20 1.65
N PHE A 190 -10.11 -3.88 1.51
CA PHE A 190 -9.10 -2.99 0.97
C PHE A 190 -8.44 -2.17 2.08
N GLU A 191 -7.17 -1.83 1.89
CA GLU A 191 -6.43 -0.89 2.74
C GLU A 191 -6.09 0.35 1.91
N LEU A 192 -6.01 1.52 2.56
CA LEU A 192 -5.57 2.75 1.87
C LEU A 192 -4.16 2.57 1.29
N ASN A 193 -3.34 1.74 1.93
CA ASN A 193 -2.02 1.32 1.46
C ASN A 193 -2.04 0.64 0.08
N ASP A 194 -3.15 0.02 -0.35
CA ASP A 194 -3.27 -0.63 -1.65
C ASP A 194 -3.11 0.37 -2.82
N VAL A 195 -3.27 1.68 -2.57
CA VAL A 195 -2.98 2.75 -3.54
C VAL A 195 -1.53 2.69 -4.04
N PHE A 196 -0.56 2.29 -3.21
CA PHE A 196 0.83 2.20 -3.65
C PHE A 196 1.04 1.13 -4.72
N ALA A 197 0.26 0.03 -4.69
CA ALA A 197 0.30 -0.96 -5.76
C ALA A 197 -0.19 -0.37 -7.08
N ILE A 198 -1.27 0.42 -7.05
CA ILE A 198 -1.82 1.10 -8.24
C ILE A 198 -0.83 2.14 -8.77
N VAL A 199 -0.24 2.96 -7.90
CA VAL A 199 0.74 3.99 -8.27
C VAL A 199 1.95 3.37 -8.97
N ASN A 200 2.42 2.19 -8.55
CA ASN A 200 3.51 1.48 -9.22
C ASN A 200 3.06 0.70 -10.47
N ALA A 201 1.79 0.31 -10.58
CA ALA A 201 1.25 -0.35 -11.77
C ALA A 201 1.13 0.60 -12.97
N VAL A 202 0.78 1.87 -12.75
CA VAL A 202 0.67 2.89 -13.81
C VAL A 202 1.96 3.04 -14.66
N PRO A 203 3.15 3.27 -14.08
CA PRO A 203 4.38 3.35 -14.86
C PRO A 203 4.73 2.02 -15.53
N ALA A 204 4.46 0.87 -14.91
CA ALA A 204 4.69 -0.44 -15.52
C ALA A 204 3.86 -0.62 -16.80
N ILE A 205 2.55 -0.34 -16.72
CA ILE A 205 1.63 -0.39 -17.86
C ILE A 205 2.04 0.61 -18.94
N SER A 206 2.40 1.83 -18.56
CA SER A 206 2.83 2.87 -19.52
C SER A 206 4.09 2.45 -20.28
N LEU A 207 5.07 1.90 -19.59
CA LEU A 207 6.32 1.39 -20.18
C LEU A 207 6.07 0.17 -21.09
N LEU A 208 5.21 -0.76 -20.66
CA LEU A 208 4.79 -1.91 -21.48
C LEU A 208 4.06 -1.46 -22.74
N ALA A 209 3.11 -0.52 -22.63
CA ALA A 209 2.35 -0.01 -23.76
C ALA A 209 3.27 0.73 -24.75
N TYR A 210 4.08 1.68 -24.25
CA TYR A 210 5.04 2.39 -25.11
C TYR A 210 6.01 1.42 -25.78
N GLY A 211 6.55 0.48 -25.02
CA GLY A 211 7.42 -0.55 -25.55
C GLY A 211 6.73 -1.33 -26.66
N PHE A 212 5.57 -1.94 -26.37
CA PHE A 212 4.82 -2.80 -27.29
C PHE A 212 4.48 -2.13 -28.62
N PHE A 213 4.01 -0.88 -28.61
CA PHE A 213 3.54 -0.19 -29.82
C PHE A 213 4.64 0.47 -30.66
N HIS A 214 5.91 0.44 -30.23
CA HIS A 214 7.01 1.09 -30.94
C HIS A 214 8.18 0.13 -31.21
N ARG A 215 8.86 0.34 -32.34
CA ARG A 215 10.05 -0.43 -32.75
C ARG A 215 11.34 0.25 -32.31
N GLY A 216 12.37 -0.56 -32.08
CA GLY A 216 13.73 -0.12 -31.84
C GLY A 216 14.17 -0.29 -30.39
N LEU A 217 15.46 0.00 -30.17
CA LEU A 217 16.14 -0.28 -28.92
C LEU A 217 15.47 0.38 -27.71
N VAL A 218 15.15 1.68 -27.79
CA VAL A 218 14.56 2.43 -26.66
C VAL A 218 13.18 1.87 -26.27
N PRO A 219 12.23 1.66 -27.19
CA PRO A 219 11.00 0.94 -26.89
C PRO A 219 11.23 -0.45 -26.30
N GLY A 220 12.19 -1.23 -26.82
CA GLY A 220 12.52 -2.55 -26.26
C GLY A 220 13.00 -2.48 -24.81
N LEU A 221 13.84 -1.50 -24.49
CA LEU A 221 14.26 -1.21 -23.13
C LEU A 221 13.07 -0.84 -22.24
N CYS A 222 12.19 0.07 -22.67
CA CYS A 222 10.98 0.42 -21.93
C CYS A 222 10.10 -0.80 -21.68
N PHE A 223 9.90 -1.64 -22.70
CA PHE A 223 9.14 -2.89 -22.57
C PHE A 223 9.76 -3.81 -21.51
N GLY A 224 11.08 -4.00 -21.55
CA GLY A 224 11.83 -4.76 -20.55
C GLY A 224 11.63 -4.21 -19.14
N ALA A 225 11.82 -2.90 -18.94
CA ALA A 225 11.61 -2.26 -17.64
C ALA A 225 10.17 -2.47 -17.11
N GLY A 226 9.16 -2.30 -17.97
CA GLY A 226 7.76 -2.53 -17.61
C GLY A 226 7.48 -3.99 -17.22
N LEU A 227 8.09 -4.96 -17.92
CA LEU A 227 8.02 -6.38 -17.55
C LEU A 227 8.66 -6.63 -16.18
N GLY A 228 9.84 -6.07 -15.92
CA GLY A 228 10.54 -6.21 -14.64
C GLY A 228 9.74 -5.66 -13.46
N ILE A 229 9.14 -4.47 -13.61
CA ILE A 229 8.27 -3.88 -12.58
C ILE A 229 7.04 -4.77 -12.33
N THR A 230 6.44 -5.31 -13.40
CA THR A 230 5.29 -6.22 -13.30
C THR A 230 5.64 -7.53 -12.59
N LEU A 231 6.79 -8.12 -12.91
CA LEU A 231 7.31 -9.31 -12.24
C LEU A 231 7.54 -9.07 -10.74
N PHE A 232 8.16 -7.94 -10.39
CA PHE A 232 8.33 -7.56 -8.99
C PHE A 232 6.97 -7.35 -8.29
N GLY A 233 6.02 -6.68 -8.94
CA GLY A 233 4.67 -6.49 -8.40
C GLY A 233 3.94 -7.82 -8.12
N MET A 234 4.05 -8.80 -9.02
CA MET A 234 3.51 -10.15 -8.78
C MET A 234 4.21 -10.84 -7.61
N ALA A 235 5.55 -10.80 -7.55
CA ALA A 235 6.32 -11.37 -6.44
C ALA A 235 5.93 -10.72 -5.10
N TYR A 236 5.75 -9.39 -5.08
CA TYR A 236 5.31 -8.62 -3.93
C TYR A 236 3.91 -9.07 -3.48
N MET A 237 2.95 -9.20 -4.39
CA MET A 237 1.61 -9.68 -4.06
C MET A 237 1.63 -11.08 -3.40
N PHE A 238 2.40 -12.03 -3.89
CA PHE A 238 2.47 -13.36 -3.26
C PHE A 238 3.23 -13.35 -1.94
N VAL A 239 4.37 -12.67 -1.87
CA VAL A 239 5.22 -12.70 -0.67
C VAL A 239 4.70 -11.75 0.39
N HIS A 240 4.52 -10.48 0.09
CA HIS A 240 4.04 -9.51 1.05
C HIS A 240 2.57 -9.75 1.41
N ASP A 241 1.65 -9.67 0.44
CA ASP A 241 0.21 -9.75 0.74
C ASP A 241 -0.22 -11.17 1.12
N GLY A 242 0.22 -12.16 0.34
CA GLY A 242 -0.08 -13.56 0.56
C GLY A 242 0.61 -14.14 1.80
N LEU A 243 1.94 -14.16 1.81
CA LEU A 243 2.70 -14.84 2.88
C LEU A 243 2.79 -14.02 4.16
N VAL A 244 3.27 -12.78 4.08
CA VAL A 244 3.54 -11.95 5.26
C VAL A 244 2.24 -11.51 5.93
N HIS A 245 1.32 -10.95 5.15
CA HIS A 245 0.03 -10.43 5.64
C HIS A 245 -1.07 -11.47 5.74
N ARG A 246 -0.82 -12.69 5.20
CA ARG A 246 -1.78 -13.80 5.23
C ARG A 246 -3.15 -13.39 4.65
N ARG A 247 -3.17 -12.52 3.62
CA ARG A 247 -4.39 -12.13 2.90
C ARG A 247 -5.00 -13.31 2.16
N PHE A 248 -4.16 -14.24 1.69
CA PHE A 248 -4.56 -15.51 1.09
C PHE A 248 -3.47 -16.58 1.32
N PRO A 249 -3.80 -17.88 1.30
CA PRO A 249 -2.79 -18.92 1.47
C PRO A 249 -1.90 -19.03 0.22
N VAL A 250 -0.59 -19.10 0.41
CA VAL A 250 0.40 -19.21 -0.69
C VAL A 250 0.97 -20.63 -0.88
N GLY A 251 0.36 -21.62 -0.21
CA GLY A 251 0.75 -23.01 -0.34
C GLY A 251 2.22 -23.28 0.06
N PRO A 252 2.98 -24.06 -0.73
CA PRO A 252 4.36 -24.47 -0.40
C PRO A 252 5.34 -23.33 -0.18
N ILE A 253 5.10 -22.15 -0.76
CA ILE A 253 5.97 -20.97 -0.63
C ILE A 253 6.14 -20.58 0.85
N ALA A 254 5.12 -20.81 1.68
CA ALA A 254 5.17 -20.52 3.11
C ALA A 254 6.19 -21.37 3.89
N ASN A 255 6.60 -22.52 3.33
CA ASN A 255 7.52 -23.45 3.97
C ASN A 255 8.99 -23.20 3.61
N VAL A 256 9.26 -22.35 2.63
CA VAL A 256 10.63 -22.05 2.18
C VAL A 256 11.37 -21.27 3.28
N PRO A 257 12.55 -21.75 3.75
CA PRO A 257 13.27 -21.15 4.87
C PRO A 257 13.53 -19.65 4.71
N TYR A 258 13.96 -19.23 3.51
CA TYR A 258 14.23 -17.82 3.22
C TYR A 258 12.97 -16.95 3.35
N PHE A 259 11.83 -17.37 2.78
CA PHE A 259 10.59 -16.59 2.88
C PHE A 259 10.00 -16.57 4.29
N ARG A 260 10.28 -17.58 5.12
CA ARG A 260 10.00 -17.52 6.56
C ARG A 260 10.82 -16.44 7.26
N ARG A 261 12.10 -16.25 6.88
CA ARG A 261 12.94 -15.14 7.39
C ARG A 261 12.39 -13.79 6.94
N VAL A 262 12.01 -13.65 5.67
CA VAL A 262 11.37 -12.44 5.15
C VAL A 262 10.10 -12.10 5.94
N ALA A 263 9.21 -13.08 6.16
CA ALA A 263 7.98 -12.85 6.92
C ALA A 263 8.24 -12.48 8.39
N ALA A 264 9.25 -13.08 9.03
CA ALA A 264 9.66 -12.70 10.38
C ALA A 264 10.25 -11.28 10.42
N ALA A 265 11.09 -10.92 9.45
CA ALA A 265 11.71 -9.61 9.34
C ALA A 265 10.65 -8.50 9.16
N HIS A 266 9.71 -8.70 8.24
CA HIS A 266 8.60 -7.77 8.01
C HIS A 266 7.65 -7.68 9.21
N LYS A 267 7.53 -8.75 10.00
CA LYS A 267 6.78 -8.68 11.26
C LYS A 267 7.46 -7.82 12.31
N ILE A 268 8.79 -7.83 12.37
CA ILE A 268 9.57 -6.96 13.26
C ILE A 268 9.41 -5.50 12.85
N HIS A 269 9.37 -5.22 11.55
CA HIS A 269 9.05 -3.89 11.02
C HIS A 269 7.71 -3.36 11.57
N HIS A 270 6.63 -4.16 11.51
CA HIS A 270 5.33 -3.79 12.07
C HIS A 270 5.28 -3.65 13.59
N MET A 271 6.29 -4.12 14.32
CA MET A 271 6.42 -3.87 15.75
C MET A 271 7.12 -2.54 16.05
N ASP A 272 7.48 -1.79 15.01
CA ASP A 272 8.21 -0.52 15.08
C ASP A 272 9.46 -0.65 15.96
N LYS A 273 10.27 -1.68 15.68
CA LYS A 273 11.56 -1.92 16.33
C LYS A 273 12.68 -1.43 15.43
N PHE A 274 13.83 -1.15 16.04
CA PHE A 274 15.03 -0.70 15.31
C PHE A 274 14.75 0.52 14.41
N GLU A 275 14.01 1.51 14.92
CA GLU A 275 13.64 2.72 14.16
C GLU A 275 12.90 2.41 12.85
N GLY A 276 12.02 1.42 12.89
CA GLY A 276 11.25 0.96 11.73
C GLY A 276 12.02 0.09 10.75
N VAL A 277 13.26 -0.33 11.03
CA VAL A 277 13.99 -1.28 10.17
C VAL A 277 13.43 -2.70 10.39
N PRO A 278 13.22 -3.50 9.32
CA PRO A 278 13.61 -3.28 7.92
C PRO A 278 12.57 -2.59 7.03
N TYR A 279 13.02 -1.95 5.95
CA TYR A 279 12.14 -1.29 4.96
C TYR A 279 12.04 -2.07 3.64
N GLY A 280 13.01 -2.91 3.31
CA GLY A 280 12.98 -3.82 2.17
C GLY A 280 12.17 -5.07 2.46
N LEU A 281 11.53 -5.64 1.43
CA LEU A 281 10.80 -6.89 1.56
C LEU A 281 11.78 -8.06 1.55
N PHE A 282 12.52 -8.22 0.45
CA PHE A 282 13.47 -9.34 0.28
C PHE A 282 14.80 -9.07 0.99
N LEU A 283 15.23 -7.81 1.04
CA LEU A 283 16.43 -7.40 1.78
C LEU A 283 16.18 -7.25 3.28
N GLY A 284 14.94 -7.41 3.76
CA GLY A 284 14.61 -7.19 5.15
C GLY A 284 15.43 -8.01 6.17
N PRO A 285 15.69 -9.31 5.96
CA PRO A 285 16.59 -10.07 6.84
C PRO A 285 18.02 -9.49 6.91
N LYS A 286 18.54 -8.99 5.79
CA LYS A 286 19.88 -8.38 5.70
C LYS A 286 19.91 -7.02 6.39
N GLU A 287 18.89 -6.19 6.21
CA GLU A 287 18.79 -4.90 6.92
C GLU A 287 18.72 -5.08 8.44
N LEU A 288 18.01 -6.12 8.91
CA LEU A 288 18.00 -6.46 10.33
C LEU A 288 19.37 -6.91 10.82
N GLU A 289 20.11 -7.66 10.01
CA GLU A 289 21.50 -8.04 10.34
C GLU A 289 22.40 -6.80 10.50
N GLU A 290 22.30 -5.84 9.58
CA GLU A 290 23.08 -4.59 9.58
C GLU A 290 22.82 -3.73 10.83
N VAL A 291 21.63 -3.81 11.44
CA VAL A 291 21.27 -3.08 12.67
C VAL A 291 21.39 -3.92 13.96
N GLY A 292 21.98 -5.12 13.88
CA GLY A 292 22.15 -6.02 15.04
C GLY A 292 20.86 -6.69 15.53
N GLY A 293 19.84 -6.81 14.67
CA GLY A 293 18.52 -7.37 14.98
C GLY A 293 18.39 -8.90 14.82
N LEU A 294 19.49 -9.63 14.61
CA LEU A 294 19.47 -11.09 14.36
C LEU A 294 18.80 -11.89 15.48
N ASP A 295 19.11 -11.61 16.74
CA ASP A 295 18.51 -12.30 17.89
C ASP A 295 16.98 -12.17 17.89
N LYS A 296 16.47 -11.00 17.50
CA LYS A 296 15.04 -10.73 17.42
C LYS A 296 14.42 -11.49 16.25
N LEU A 297 15.10 -11.51 15.10
CA LEU A 297 14.71 -12.27 13.93
C LEU A 297 14.59 -13.77 14.25
N GLU A 298 15.56 -14.35 14.93
CA GLU A 298 15.56 -15.76 15.35
C GLU A 298 14.44 -16.07 16.34
N LYS A 299 14.21 -15.21 17.32
CA LYS A 299 13.09 -15.33 18.26
C LYS A 299 11.74 -15.32 17.53
N GLU A 300 11.57 -14.44 16.55
CA GLU A 300 10.34 -14.39 15.75
C GLU A 300 10.19 -15.59 14.82
N LEU A 301 11.28 -16.07 14.22
CA LEU A 301 11.30 -17.31 13.42
C LEU A 301 10.90 -18.53 14.25
N ALA A 302 11.46 -18.68 15.46
CA ALA A 302 11.11 -19.75 16.38
C ALA A 302 9.63 -19.66 16.79
N ARG A 303 9.10 -18.44 17.00
CA ARG A 303 7.67 -18.24 17.26
C ARG A 303 6.79 -18.68 16.10
N ILE A 304 7.14 -18.30 14.86
CA ILE A 304 6.41 -18.71 13.66
C ILE A 304 6.47 -20.24 13.50
N GLY A 305 7.63 -20.84 13.74
CA GLY A 305 7.83 -22.29 13.65
C GLY A 305 7.03 -23.11 14.66
N ARG A 306 6.68 -22.54 15.82
CA ARG A 306 5.78 -23.18 16.80
C ARG A 306 4.29 -23.04 16.47
N THR A 307 3.94 -22.18 15.50
CA THR A 307 2.55 -21.85 15.15
C THR A 307 2.07 -22.54 13.86
N ILE A 308 2.99 -23.20 13.14
CA ILE A 308 2.73 -24.04 11.95
C ILE A 308 2.70 -25.48 12.42
#